data_AF-A0A024FBF7-F1
#
_entry.id   AF-A0A024FBF7-F1
#
_cell.length_a   1.000
_cell.length_b   1.000
_cell.length_c   1.000
_cell.angle_alpha   90.00
_cell.angle_beta   90.00
_cell.angle_gamma   90.00
#
_symmetry.space_group_name_H-M   'P 1'
#
loop_
_entity.id
_entity.type
_entity.pdbx_description
1 polymer ?
#
loop_
_entity_poly.entity_id
_entity_poly.type
_entity_poly.pdbx_seq_one_letter_code
_entity_poly.pdbx_strand_id
1 'polypeptide(L)'
;MIDKELLASLKKERLKKLAKPESIQKPWIISGYILSILGGFLGLIIGYFLWTSKKTLPNGQRVYSYSKNDRKHGNQIFIIGLIVAPIVMLVKVVSQF
;
A
#
# COMPACT_ATOMS: atom_id res chain seq x y z
N MET A 1 8.06 20.96 38.63
CA MET A 1 8.05 21.65 37.32
C MET A 1 8.05 20.57 36.26
N ILE A 2 7.16 20.62 35.28
CA ILE A 2 7.19 19.66 34.18
C ILE A 2 8.43 20.00 33.33
N ASP A 3 9.38 19.08 33.25
CA ASP A 3 10.62 19.26 32.48
C ASP A 3 10.30 19.42 31.00
N LYS A 4 10.28 20.67 30.53
CA LYS A 4 10.02 21.03 29.14
C LYS A 4 11.03 20.39 28.19
N GLU A 5 12.24 20.14 28.68
CA GLU A 5 13.32 19.49 27.93
C GLU A 5 13.01 18.00 27.68
N LEU A 6 12.49 17.29 28.69
CA LEU A 6 12.02 15.91 28.58
C LEU A 6 10.85 15.80 27.59
N LEU A 7 9.91 16.74 27.64
CA LEU A 7 8.80 16.78 26.67
C LEU A 7 9.28 17.01 25.24
N ALA A 8 10.31 17.84 25.04
CA ALA A 8 10.86 18.11 23.73
C ALA A 8 11.58 16.89 23.14
N SER A 9 12.37 16.17 23.95
CA SER A 9 13.07 14.95 23.53
C SER A 9 12.08 13.83 23.17
N LEU A 10 11.04 13.62 23.99
CA LEU A 10 9.97 12.64 23.73
C LEU A 10 9.20 12.94 22.44
N LYS A 11 8.88 14.21 22.15
CA LYS A 11 8.27 14.60 20.87
C LYS A 11 9.18 14.32 19.69
N LYS A 12 10.49 14.56 19.83
CA LYS A 12 11.50 14.30 18.79
C LYS A 12 11.66 12.81 18.49
N GLU A 13 11.70 11.98 19.53
CA GLU A 13 11.71 10.52 19.37
C GLU A 13 10.42 9.99 18.74
N ARG A 14 9.27 10.53 19.16
CA ARG A 14 7.97 10.14 18.60
C ARG A 14 7.88 10.48 17.12
N LEU A 15 8.37 11.65 16.71
CA LEU A 15 8.50 12.01 15.30
C LEU A 15 9.44 11.07 14.54
N LYS A 16 10.59 10.70 15.11
CA LYS A 16 11.50 9.70 14.49
C LYS A 16 10.84 8.33 14.33
N LYS A 17 10.06 7.87 15.32
CA LYS A 17 9.31 6.61 15.22
C LYS A 17 8.20 6.68 14.18
N LEU A 18 7.44 7.77 14.14
CA LEU A 18 6.37 8.00 13.14
C LEU A 18 6.90 8.19 11.71
N ALA A 19 8.14 8.68 11.57
CA ALA A 19 8.80 8.85 10.28
C ALA A 19 9.37 7.54 9.71
N LYS A 20 9.47 6.47 10.51
CA LYS A 20 9.85 5.16 9.97
C LYS A 20 8.71 4.64 9.09
N PRO A 21 8.97 4.35 7.81
CA PRO A 21 7.96 3.76 6.96
C PRO A 21 7.53 2.43 7.56
N GLU A 22 6.22 2.25 7.76
CA GLU A 22 5.69 0.97 8.19
C GLU A 22 5.95 -0.04 7.07
N SER A 23 6.66 -1.11 7.40
CA SER A 23 6.72 -2.29 6.54
C SER A 23 5.32 -2.86 6.47
N ILE A 24 4.76 -2.93 5.28
CA ILE A 24 3.48 -3.60 5.08
C ILE A 24 3.61 -5.04 5.58
N GLN A 25 2.62 -5.50 6.34
CA GLN A 25 2.55 -6.91 6.72
C GLN A 25 2.37 -7.70 5.42
N LYS A 26 3.42 -8.43 5.02
CA LYS A 26 3.47 -9.37 3.88
C LYS A 26 2.14 -10.08 3.53
N PRO A 27 1.30 -10.54 4.48
CA PRO A 27 -0.02 -11.09 4.16
C PRO A 27 -0.94 -10.20 3.30
N TRP A 28 -0.90 -8.87 3.44
CA TRP A 28 -1.71 -7.97 2.61
C TRP A 28 -1.27 -7.91 1.15
N ILE A 29 0.02 -8.11 0.88
CA ILE A 29 0.54 -8.21 -0.49
C ILE A 29 0.08 -9.55 -1.09
N ILE A 30 0.17 -10.63 -0.31
CA ILE A 30 -0.25 -11.96 -0.74
C ILE A 30 -1.76 -12.01 -1.03
N SER A 31 -2.58 -11.42 -0.16
CA SER A 31 -4.03 -11.33 -0.40
C SER A 31 -4.34 -10.51 -1.65
N GLY A 32 -3.62 -9.40 -1.89
CA GLY A 32 -3.74 -8.59 -3.11
C GLY A 32 -3.45 -9.40 -4.38
N TYR A 33 -2.42 -10.26 -4.36
CA TYR A 33 -2.12 -11.18 -5.47
C TYR A 33 -3.24 -12.20 -5.71
N ILE A 34 -3.72 -12.83 -4.64
CA ILE A 34 -4.78 -13.84 -4.70
C ILE A 34 -6.09 -13.23 -5.23
N LEU A 35 -6.46 -12.04 -4.75
CA LEU A 35 -7.63 -11.29 -5.22
C LEU A 35 -7.48 -10.80 -6.66
N SER A 36 -6.26 -10.48 -7.10
CA SER A 36 -5.99 -10.13 -8.50
C SER A 36 -6.22 -11.30 -9.44
N ILE A 37 -5.83 -12.51 -9.02
CA ILE A 37 -6.01 -13.73 -9.82
C ILE A 37 -7.47 -14.20 -9.80
N LEU A 38 -8.15 -14.16 -8.65
CA LEU A 38 -9.54 -14.62 -8.52
C LEU A 38 -10.57 -13.64 -9.10
N GLY A 39 -10.30 -12.34 -9.03
CA GLY A 39 -11.28 -11.30 -9.34
C GLY A 39 -10.91 -10.37 -10.48
N GLY A 40 -9.63 -10.33 -10.92
CA GLY A 40 -9.08 -9.43 -11.96
C GLY A 40 -9.14 -7.94 -11.58
N PHE A 41 -10.35 -7.43 -11.35
CA PHE A 41 -10.67 -6.05 -11.03
C PHE A 41 -10.41 -5.68 -9.56
N LEU A 42 -10.66 -6.62 -8.63
CA LEU A 42 -10.41 -6.39 -7.21
C LEU A 42 -8.91 -6.22 -6.90
N GLY A 43 -8.04 -6.95 -7.61
CA GLY A 43 -6.60 -6.78 -7.51
C GLY A 43 -6.10 -5.43 -8.02
N LEU A 44 -6.73 -4.87 -9.06
CA LEU A 44 -6.45 -3.52 -9.55
C LEU A 44 -6.75 -2.47 -8.48
N ILE A 45 -7.91 -2.57 -7.83
CA ILE A 45 -8.32 -1.64 -6.77
C ILE A 45 -7.35 -1.71 -5.59
N ILE A 46 -7.01 -2.92 -5.15
CA ILE A 46 -6.10 -3.13 -4.01
C ILE A 46 -4.68 -2.66 -4.36
N GLY A 47 -4.18 -2.97 -5.56
CA GLY A 47 -2.86 -2.53 -6.03
C GLY A 47 -2.77 -1.00 -6.12
N TYR A 48 -3.81 -0.34 -6.65
CA TYR A 48 -3.91 1.12 -6.69
C TYR A 48 -3.94 1.74 -5.30
N PHE A 49 -4.71 1.15 -4.38
CA PHE A 49 -4.83 1.60 -3.00
C PHE A 49 -3.49 1.49 -2.24
N LEU A 50 -2.76 0.39 -2.46
CA LEU A 50 -1.42 0.18 -1.91
C LEU A 50 -0.40 1.17 -2.46
N TRP A 51 -0.47 1.45 -3.77
CA TRP A 51 0.47 2.33 -4.46
C TRP A 51 0.26 3.82 -4.12
N THR A 52 -1.00 4.23 -3.96
CA THR A 52 -1.41 5.64 -3.77
C THR A 52 -1.51 6.05 -2.29
N SER A 53 -1.48 5.09 -1.36
CA SER A 53 -1.54 5.38 0.08
C SER A 53 -0.37 6.24 0.56
N LYS A 54 -0.71 7.49 0.92
CA LYS A 54 0.17 8.48 1.54
C LYS A 54 -0.41 8.84 2.91
N LYS A 55 0.42 8.95 3.94
CA LYS A 55 0.02 9.39 5.29
C LYS A 55 0.44 10.85 5.46
N THR A 56 -0.45 11.63 6.06
CA THR A 56 -0.14 13.02 6.44
C THR A 56 0.35 12.99 7.88
N LEU A 57 1.59 13.45 8.13
CA LEU A 57 2.12 13.56 9.48
C LEU A 57 1.48 14.75 10.22
N PRO A 58 1.45 14.72 11.56
CA PRO A 58 0.95 15.82 12.39
C PRO A 58 1.75 17.13 12.25
N ASN A 59 2.87 17.12 11.51
CA ASN A 59 3.67 18.29 11.14
C ASN A 59 3.31 18.87 9.75
N GLY A 60 2.26 18.36 9.10
CA GLY A 60 1.81 18.80 7.77
C GLY A 60 2.55 18.16 6.58
N GLN A 61 3.59 17.36 6.83
CA GLN A 61 4.32 16.68 5.75
C GLN A 61 3.57 15.43 5.29
N ARG A 62 3.36 15.31 3.97
CA ARG A 62 2.86 14.08 3.35
C ARG A 62 4.03 13.14 3.08
N VAL A 63 4.14 12.06 3.82
CA VAL A 63 5.12 10.99 3.53
C VAL A 63 4.40 9.73 3.09
N TYR A 64 5.11 8.88 2.36
CA TYR A 64 4.57 7.59 1.99
C TYR A 64 4.38 6.73 3.22
N SER A 65 3.18 6.16 3.34
CA SER A 65 2.82 5.28 4.46
C SER A 65 3.68 4.04 4.55
N TYR A 66 4.19 3.61 3.40
CA TYR A 66 4.79 2.32 3.16
C TYR A 66 6.19 2.46 2.58
N SER A 67 7.03 1.47 2.84
CA SER A 67 8.41 1.47 2.35
C SER A 67 8.46 1.46 0.82
N LYS A 68 9.59 1.89 0.24
CA LYS A 68 9.79 1.83 -1.22
C LYS A 68 9.60 0.41 -1.77
N ASN A 69 9.99 -0.63 -1.01
CA ASN A 69 9.80 -2.03 -1.41
C ASN A 69 8.32 -2.40 -1.49
N ASP A 70 7.54 -2.02 -0.48
CA ASP A 70 6.11 -2.34 -0.43
C ASP A 70 5.33 -1.64 -1.54
N ARG A 71 5.70 -0.40 -1.87
CA ARG A 71 5.15 0.32 -3.02
C ARG A 71 5.53 -0.33 -4.35
N LYS A 72 6.71 -0.93 -4.44
CA LYS A 72 7.16 -1.68 -5.63
C LYS A 72 6.32 -2.94 -5.82
N HIS A 73 6.01 -3.64 -4.74
CA HIS A 73 5.07 -4.77 -4.76
C HIS A 73 3.64 -4.35 -5.09
N GLY A 74 3.14 -3.23 -4.53
CA GLY A 74 1.84 -2.66 -4.91
C GLY A 74 1.75 -2.33 -6.40
N ASN A 75 2.81 -1.76 -6.98
CA ASN A 75 2.90 -1.51 -8.42
C ASN A 75 2.93 -2.81 -9.24
N GLN A 76 3.62 -3.84 -8.77
CA GLN A 76 3.60 -5.17 -9.40
C GLN A 76 2.20 -5.79 -9.36
N ILE A 77 1.49 -5.74 -8.23
CA ILE A 77 0.12 -6.22 -8.11
C ILE A 77 -0.80 -5.48 -9.08
N PHE A 78 -0.63 -4.16 -9.20
CA PHE A 78 -1.38 -3.33 -10.13
C PHE A 78 -1.14 -3.74 -11.60
N ILE A 79 0.13 -3.89 -12.00
CA ILE A 79 0.48 -4.35 -13.37
C ILE A 79 -0.08 -5.74 -13.65
N ILE A 80 0.00 -6.65 -12.69
CA ILE A 80 -0.51 -8.02 -12.85
C ILE A 80 -2.04 -7.99 -12.95
N GLY A 81 -2.74 -7.20 -12.12
CA GLY A 81 -4.18 -7.00 -12.27
C GLY A 81 -4.55 -6.40 -13.62
N LEU A 82 -3.75 -5.47 -14.14
CA LEU A 82 -3.96 -4.82 -15.44
C LEU A 82 -3.81 -5.80 -16.62
N ILE A 83 -2.95 -6.81 -16.48
CA ILE A 83 -2.76 -7.87 -17.50
C ILE A 83 -3.83 -8.97 -17.32
N VAL A 84 -4.10 -9.39 -16.10
CA VAL A 84 -5.03 -10.50 -15.80
C VAL A 84 -6.48 -10.10 -16.06
N ALA A 85 -6.91 -8.88 -15.72
CA ALA A 85 -8.28 -8.42 -15.94
C ALA A 85 -8.75 -8.53 -17.41
N PRO A 86 -8.02 -8.02 -18.43
CA PRO A 86 -8.42 -8.18 -19.82
C PRO A 86 -8.33 -9.64 -20.29
N ILE A 87 -7.36 -10.43 -19.82
CA ILE A 87 -7.28 -11.86 -20.15
C ILE A 87 -8.53 -12.61 -19.66
N VAL A 88 -8.91 -12.41 -18.39
CA VAL A 88 -10.11 -13.04 -17.81
C VAL A 88 -11.38 -12.55 -18.51
N MET A 89 -11.43 -11.26 -18.89
CA MET A 89 -12.55 -10.70 -19.65
C MET A 89 -12.66 -11.36 -21.03
N LEU A 90 -11.56 -11.51 -21.76
CA LEU A 90 -11.52 -12.19 -23.06
C LEU A 90 -11.92 -13.66 -22.94
N VAL A 91 -11.39 -14.39 -21.96
CA VAL A 91 -11.75 -15.79 -21.71
C VAL A 91 -13.25 -15.92 -21.41
N LYS A 92 -13.80 -15.06 -20.56
CA LYS A 92 -15.24 -15.06 -20.27
C LYS A 92 -16.08 -14.79 -21.51
N VAL A 93 -15.71 -13.79 -22.31
CA VAL A 93 -16.41 -13.44 -23.56
C VAL A 93 -16.39 -14.60 -24.55
N VAL A 94 -15.24 -15.27 -24.73
CA VAL A 94 -15.13 -16.45 -25.60
C VAL A 94 -15.90 -17.64 -25.05
N SER A 95 -15.92 -17.86 -23.73
CA SER A 95 -16.66 -18.97 -23.12
C SER A 95 -18.19 -18.81 -23.13
N GLN A 96 -18.69 -17.58 -23.32
CA GLN A 96 -20.12 -17.30 -23.42
C GLN A 96 -20.64 -17.32 -24.86
N PHE A 97 -19.76 -17.47 -25.84
CA PHE A 97 -20.08 -17.74 -27.24
C PHE A 97 -20.00 -19.25 -27.51
#